data_AF-A0A923PVL7-F1
#
_entry.id   AF-A0A923PVL7-F1
#
_cell.length_a   1.000
_cell.length_b   1.000
_cell.length_c   1.000
_cell.angle_alpha   90.00
_cell.angle_beta   90.00
_cell.angle_gamma   90.00
#
_symmetry.space_group_name_H-M   'P 1'
#
loop_
_entity.id
_entity.type
_entity.pdbx_description
1 polymer ?
#
loop_
_entity_poly.entity_id
_entity_poly.type
_entity_poly.pdbx_seq_one_letter_code
_entity_poly.pdbx_strand_id
1 'polypeptide(L)'
;GTLRPELAAPGRRARCLLAGTHPKHALLCDGALQNFRALLTGELFEVLARESLLAASVTHEVAAGPPDLAMFRAGVACARERGAEAALFQVRARHLLLATAKEANTWFLSGVLVGGELSRLECEVVGATLALIGDPMRLTLYCAALEELGLAVRFGAPILIALNDAVVAGQEKLMRAHAHQLAA
;
A
#
# COMPACT_ATOMS: atom_id res chain seq x y z
N GLY A 1 -12.19 -4.23 24.69
CA GLY A 1 -12.87 -3.42 23.66
C GLY A 1 -11.92 -3.25 22.49
N THR A 2 -12.16 -4.02 21.43
CA THR A 2 -11.19 -4.55 20.46
C THR A 2 -11.02 -3.62 19.25
N LEU A 3 -10.03 -3.89 18.39
CA LEU A 3 -10.04 -3.44 16.99
C LEU A 3 -11.43 -3.70 16.37
N ARG A 4 -11.79 -3.04 15.25
CA ARG A 4 -13.08 -3.27 14.56
C ARG A 4 -13.41 -4.78 14.55
N PRO A 5 -14.61 -5.22 14.97
CA PRO A 5 -14.89 -6.64 15.26
C PRO A 5 -14.48 -7.60 14.14
N GLU A 6 -14.58 -7.14 12.90
CA GLU A 6 -14.23 -7.87 11.68
C GLU A 6 -12.72 -8.20 11.58
N LEU A 7 -11.88 -7.42 12.27
CA LEU A 7 -10.42 -7.55 12.34
C LEU A 7 -9.93 -8.24 13.62
N ALA A 8 -10.82 -8.46 14.60
CA ALA A 8 -10.47 -8.85 15.96
C ALA A 8 -11.25 -10.04 16.50
N ALA A 9 -12.16 -10.63 15.71
CA ALA A 9 -12.96 -11.76 16.14
C ALA A 9 -12.07 -13.00 16.44
N PRO A 10 -12.42 -13.81 17.46
CA PRO A 10 -11.73 -15.06 17.76
C PRO A 10 -11.71 -16.00 16.55
N GLY A 11 -10.60 -16.72 16.37
CA GLY A 11 -10.33 -17.59 15.23
C GLY A 11 -10.04 -16.84 13.92
N ARG A 12 -10.01 -15.50 13.91
CA ARG A 12 -9.78 -14.71 12.69
C ARG A 12 -8.38 -14.15 12.59
N ARG A 13 -7.91 -14.11 11.35
CA ARG A 13 -6.69 -13.45 10.95
C ARG A 13 -7.04 -12.22 10.13
N ALA A 14 -6.34 -11.11 10.36
CA ALA A 14 -6.50 -9.92 9.55
C ALA A 14 -5.15 -9.38 9.10
N ARG A 15 -5.05 -9.05 7.80
CA ARG A 15 -3.91 -8.35 7.21
C ARG A 15 -4.29 -6.88 7.10
N CYS A 16 -3.60 -6.02 7.83
CA CYS A 16 -3.82 -4.58 7.75
C CYS A 16 -2.66 -3.94 6.96
N LEU A 17 -2.98 -3.23 5.89
CA LEU A 17 -2.02 -2.44 5.11
C LEU A 17 -2.30 -0.97 5.37
N LEU A 18 -1.38 -0.30 6.06
CA LEU A 18 -1.43 1.12 6.33
C LEU A 18 -0.60 1.82 5.24
N ALA A 19 -1.27 2.36 4.24
CA ALA A 19 -0.63 3.09 3.16
C ALA A 19 -0.10 4.44 3.69
N GLY A 20 1.10 4.81 3.27
CA GLY A 20 1.81 6.01 3.75
C GLY A 20 3.17 6.16 3.09
N THR A 21 3.92 7.21 3.40
CA THR A 21 5.32 7.36 2.92
C THR A 21 6.16 6.14 3.29
N HIS A 22 5.90 5.61 4.49
CA HIS A 22 6.39 4.30 4.90
C HIS A 22 5.19 3.38 5.12
N PRO A 23 4.79 2.55 4.17
CA PRO A 23 3.67 1.63 4.37
C PRO A 23 3.95 0.67 5.51
N LYS A 24 2.94 0.35 6.31
CA LYS A 24 3.04 -0.64 7.39
C LYS A 24 2.13 -1.82 7.10
N HIS A 25 2.66 -3.03 7.17
CA HIS A 25 1.88 -4.25 7.05
C HIS A 25 1.83 -4.93 8.42
N ALA A 26 0.63 -5.12 8.95
CA ALA A 26 0.40 -5.79 10.22
C ALA A 26 -0.40 -7.08 10.01
N LEU A 27 -0.05 -8.15 10.74
CA LEU A 27 -0.85 -9.37 10.85
C LEU A 27 -1.46 -9.39 12.24
N LEU A 28 -2.78 -9.48 12.28
CA LEU A 28 -3.54 -9.68 13.49
C LEU A 28 -4.03 -11.13 13.53
N CYS A 29 -3.96 -11.77 14.70
CA CYS A 29 -4.67 -13.01 15.00
C CYS A 29 -5.41 -12.79 16.32
N ASP A 30 -6.72 -13.03 16.35
CA ASP A 30 -7.57 -12.84 17.54
C ASP A 30 -7.45 -11.42 18.14
N GLY A 31 -7.29 -10.42 17.27
CA GLY A 31 -7.12 -9.03 17.67
C GLY A 31 -5.75 -8.68 18.26
N ALA A 32 -4.81 -9.63 18.33
CA ALA A 32 -3.43 -9.40 18.77
C ALA A 32 -2.47 -9.27 17.58
N LEU A 33 -1.53 -8.32 17.67
CA LEU A 33 -0.51 -8.10 16.66
C LEU A 33 0.53 -9.23 16.70
N GLN A 34 0.62 -9.99 15.62
CA GLN A 34 1.54 -11.13 15.49
C GLN A 34 2.78 -10.79 14.67
N ASN A 35 2.63 -9.94 13.66
CA ASN A 35 3.73 -9.54 12.80
C ASN A 35 3.50 -8.10 12.33
N PHE A 36 4.59 -7.36 12.21
CA PHE A 36 4.60 -6.00 11.72
C PHE A 36 5.86 -5.77 10.89
N ARG A 37 5.70 -5.14 9.72
CA ARG A 37 6.81 -4.64 8.92
C ARG A 37 6.51 -3.24 8.40
N ALA A 38 7.53 -2.38 8.41
CA ALA A 38 7.50 -1.10 7.72
C ALA A 38 8.29 -1.23 6.40
N LEU A 39 7.81 -0.56 5.36
CA LEU A 39 8.48 -0.46 4.07
C LEU A 39 8.79 0.99 3.75
N LEU A 40 9.83 1.23 2.94
CA LEU A 40 10.23 2.56 2.50
C LEU A 40 9.67 2.90 1.12
N THR A 41 8.51 2.35 0.73
CA THR A 41 7.99 2.45 -0.65
C THR A 41 7.82 3.88 -1.14
N GLY A 42 7.23 4.76 -0.31
CA GLY A 42 7.04 6.17 -0.65
C GLY A 42 8.34 6.98 -0.62
N GLU A 43 9.21 6.73 0.35
CA GLU A 43 10.54 7.38 0.40
C GLU A 43 11.41 6.96 -0.78
N LEU A 44 11.38 5.68 -1.17
CA LEU A 44 12.08 5.18 -2.34
C LEU A 44 11.54 5.79 -3.63
N PHE A 45 10.23 6.03 -3.73
CA PHE A 45 9.65 6.79 -4.84
C PHE A 45 10.27 8.19 -4.94
N GLU A 46 10.32 8.92 -3.82
CA GLU A 46 10.89 10.28 -3.78
C GLU A 46 12.36 10.30 -4.18
N VAL A 47 13.18 9.41 -3.61
CA VAL A 47 14.62 9.30 -3.93
C VAL A 47 14.81 8.93 -5.40
N LEU A 48 14.05 7.97 -5.93
CA LEU A 48 14.18 7.56 -7.33
C LEU A 48 13.73 8.66 -8.31
N ALA A 49 12.68 9.39 -7.99
CA ALA A 49 12.14 10.46 -8.83
C ALA A 49 13.02 11.73 -8.83
N ARG A 50 13.92 11.89 -7.86
CA ARG A 50 14.73 13.10 -7.67
C ARG A 50 16.23 12.86 -7.84
N GLU A 51 16.76 11.86 -7.16
CA GLU A 51 18.20 11.65 -6.93
C GLU A 51 18.74 10.39 -7.62
N SER A 52 18.11 9.95 -8.71
CA SER A 52 18.52 8.74 -9.44
C SER A 52 18.52 8.94 -10.94
N LEU A 53 19.02 7.92 -11.66
CA LEU A 53 18.92 7.82 -13.12
C LEU A 53 17.49 8.02 -13.63
N LEU A 54 16.48 7.61 -12.86
CA LEU A 54 15.08 7.67 -13.26
C LEU A 54 14.52 9.10 -13.24
N ALA A 55 15.14 10.04 -12.51
CA ALA A 55 14.68 11.43 -12.41
C ALA A 55 14.58 12.14 -13.76
N ALA A 56 15.41 11.75 -14.73
CA ALA A 56 15.34 12.28 -16.10
C ALA A 56 14.10 11.81 -16.88
N SER A 57 13.35 10.83 -16.37
CA SER A 57 12.30 10.08 -17.08
C SER A 57 10.92 10.19 -16.43
N VAL A 58 10.82 10.86 -15.29
CA VAL A 58 9.59 11.07 -14.51
C VAL A 58 9.48 12.53 -14.10
N THR A 59 8.34 12.92 -13.55
CA THR A 59 8.18 14.15 -12.77
C THR A 59 8.63 13.89 -11.33
N HIS A 60 9.16 14.92 -10.66
CA HIS A 60 9.64 14.80 -9.26
C HIS A 60 8.52 14.53 -8.25
N GLU A 61 7.27 14.80 -8.63
CA GLU A 61 6.07 14.59 -7.84
C GLU A 61 4.95 14.07 -8.74
N VAL A 62 4.00 13.40 -8.11
CA VAL A 62 2.74 13.01 -8.76
C VAL A 62 1.89 14.27 -8.96
N ALA A 63 1.42 14.51 -10.18
CA ALA A 63 0.62 15.69 -10.50
C ALA A 63 -0.66 15.76 -9.65
N ALA A 64 -1.06 16.98 -9.27
CA ALA A 64 -2.34 17.22 -8.63
C ALA A 64 -3.47 16.88 -9.61
N GLY A 65 -4.24 15.82 -9.32
CA GLY A 65 -5.29 15.34 -10.21
C GLY A 65 -5.67 13.88 -9.96
N PRO A 66 -6.61 13.33 -10.74
CA PRO A 66 -6.96 11.92 -10.68
C PRO A 66 -5.76 11.04 -11.08
N PRO A 67 -5.66 9.83 -10.54
CA PRO A 67 -4.57 8.93 -10.87
C PRO A 67 -4.70 8.38 -12.29
N ASP A 68 -3.58 8.29 -13.01
CA ASP A 68 -3.51 7.47 -14.23
C ASP A 68 -3.41 5.99 -13.82
N LEU A 69 -4.58 5.39 -13.57
CA LEU A 69 -4.68 4.00 -13.14
C LEU A 69 -4.19 3.01 -14.19
N ALA A 70 -4.25 3.36 -15.48
CA ALA A 70 -3.76 2.48 -16.54
C ALA A 70 -2.23 2.35 -16.46
N MET A 71 -1.54 3.48 -16.36
CA MET A 71 -0.08 3.50 -16.21
C MET A 71 0.39 2.93 -14.88
N PHE A 72 -0.33 3.20 -13.80
CA PHE A 72 -0.07 2.60 -12.49
C PHE A 72 -0.19 1.06 -12.55
N ARG A 73 -1.30 0.51 -13.08
CA ARG A 73 -1.48 -0.94 -13.22
C ARG A 73 -0.43 -1.57 -14.12
N ALA A 74 -0.04 -0.92 -15.21
CA ALA A 74 1.06 -1.38 -16.05
C ALA A 74 2.38 -1.51 -15.27
N GLY A 75 2.66 -0.57 -14.36
CA GLY A 75 3.81 -0.65 -13.45
C GLY A 75 3.71 -1.84 -12.48
N VAL A 76 2.55 -2.03 -11.86
CA VAL A 76 2.28 -3.15 -10.94
C VAL A 76 2.49 -4.50 -11.66
N ALA A 77 1.90 -4.66 -12.84
CA ALA A 77 2.05 -5.87 -13.66
C ALA A 77 3.51 -6.12 -14.05
N CYS A 78 4.24 -5.07 -14.44
CA CYS A 78 5.66 -5.18 -14.79
C CYS A 78 6.52 -5.64 -13.61
N ALA A 79 6.28 -5.11 -12.41
CA ALA A 79 6.96 -5.53 -11.19
C ALA A 79 6.67 -7.00 -10.84
N ARG A 80 5.42 -7.45 -11.04
CA ARG A 80 5.03 -8.85 -10.84
C ARG A 80 5.73 -9.79 -11.80
N GLU A 81 5.81 -9.42 -13.09
CA GLU A 81 6.42 -10.27 -14.13
C GLU A 81 7.95 -10.37 -13.98
N ARG A 82 8.62 -9.27 -13.64
CA ARG A 82 10.08 -9.14 -13.79
C ARG A 82 10.84 -8.98 -12.47
N GLY A 83 10.13 -8.77 -11.37
CA GLY A 83 10.70 -8.26 -10.13
C GLY A 83 10.90 -6.74 -10.15
N ALA A 84 10.91 -6.14 -8.96
CA ALA A 84 10.94 -4.69 -8.81
C ALA A 84 12.18 -4.03 -9.44
N GLU A 85 13.36 -4.61 -9.27
CA GLU A 85 14.63 -4.04 -9.76
C GLU A 85 14.65 -3.92 -11.29
N ALA A 86 14.27 -4.99 -11.99
CA ALA A 86 14.21 -4.99 -13.44
C ALA A 86 13.07 -4.09 -13.97
N ALA A 87 11.94 -4.04 -13.27
CA ALA A 87 10.82 -3.16 -13.61
C ALA A 87 11.15 -1.68 -13.40
N LEU A 88 11.98 -1.33 -12.41
CA LEU A 88 12.44 0.05 -12.21
C LEU A 88 13.22 0.56 -13.42
N PHE A 89 14.07 -0.27 -14.04
CA PHE A 89 14.78 0.14 -15.25
C PHE A 89 13.85 0.37 -16.45
N GLN A 90 12.68 -0.29 -16.48
CA GLN A 90 11.67 -0.06 -17.52
C GLN A 90 11.15 1.38 -17.52
N VAL A 91 11.15 2.06 -16.38
CA VAL A 91 10.81 3.50 -16.30
C VAL A 91 11.71 4.29 -17.28
N ARG A 92 13.03 4.06 -17.25
CA ARG A 92 13.97 4.73 -18.15
C ARG A 92 13.78 4.30 -19.61
N ALA A 93 13.63 3.00 -19.84
CA ALA A 93 13.49 2.44 -21.18
C ALA A 93 12.23 2.96 -21.89
N ARG A 94 11.09 3.02 -21.21
CA ARG A 94 9.83 3.55 -21.73
C ARG A 94 9.93 5.00 -22.17
N HIS A 95 10.62 5.83 -21.38
CA HIS A 95 10.81 7.23 -21.73
C HIS A 95 11.71 7.39 -22.97
N LEU A 96 12.81 6.65 -23.05
CA LEU A 96 13.78 6.78 -24.16
C LEU A 96 13.32 6.12 -25.46
N LEU A 97 12.75 4.92 -25.39
CA LEU A 97 12.44 4.10 -26.56
C LEU A 97 11.01 4.28 -27.05
N LEU A 98 10.08 4.59 -26.14
CA LEU A 98 8.65 4.70 -26.45
C LEU A 98 8.13 6.13 -26.30
N ALA A 99 9.02 7.10 -26.07
CA ALA A 99 8.67 8.51 -25.86
C ALA A 99 7.53 8.71 -24.83
N THR A 100 7.46 7.86 -23.80
CA THR A 100 6.41 7.95 -22.77
C THR A 100 6.55 9.29 -22.03
N ALA A 101 5.44 10.03 -21.91
CA ALA A 101 5.38 11.29 -21.17
C ALA A 101 5.80 11.09 -19.71
N LYS A 102 6.49 12.07 -19.13
CA LYS A 102 7.06 11.96 -17.78
C LYS A 102 5.98 11.74 -16.74
N GLU A 103 4.85 12.41 -16.87
CA GLU A 103 3.69 12.36 -15.96
C GLU A 103 3.11 10.94 -15.91
N ALA A 104 2.90 10.34 -17.10
CA ALA A 104 2.45 8.96 -17.24
C ALA A 104 3.47 7.97 -16.64
N ASN A 105 4.75 8.23 -16.87
CA ASN A 105 5.83 7.38 -16.39
C ASN A 105 6.04 7.48 -14.86
N THR A 106 5.67 8.61 -14.25
CA THR A 106 5.63 8.77 -12.79
C THR A 106 4.59 7.83 -12.17
N TRP A 107 3.41 7.70 -12.78
CA TRP A 107 2.40 6.72 -12.34
C TRP A 107 2.88 5.27 -12.53
N PHE A 108 3.60 4.99 -13.61
CA PHE A 108 4.26 3.69 -13.80
C PHE A 108 5.26 3.37 -12.69
N LEU A 109 6.16 4.32 -12.36
CA LEU A 109 7.12 4.16 -11.26
C LEU A 109 6.42 3.88 -9.93
N SER A 110 5.37 4.64 -9.61
CA SER A 110 4.54 4.39 -8.42
C SER A 110 3.95 2.97 -8.41
N GLY A 111 3.42 2.54 -9.56
CA GLY A 111 2.92 1.18 -9.76
C GLY A 111 3.97 0.09 -9.57
N VAL A 112 5.18 0.29 -10.10
CA VAL A 112 6.30 -0.65 -9.92
C VAL A 112 6.64 -0.84 -8.44
N LEU A 113 6.72 0.25 -7.69
CA LEU A 113 7.07 0.22 -6.27
C LEU A 113 5.98 -0.43 -5.41
N VAL A 114 4.70 -0.06 -5.63
CA VAL A 114 3.57 -0.67 -4.92
C VAL A 114 3.41 -2.15 -5.32
N GLY A 115 3.60 -2.49 -6.58
CA GLY A 115 3.60 -3.88 -7.05
C GLY A 115 4.71 -4.71 -6.39
N GLY A 116 5.92 -4.16 -6.26
CA GLY A 116 7.02 -4.77 -5.53
C GLY A 116 6.72 -4.97 -4.03
N GLU A 117 6.06 -4.01 -3.38
CA GLU A 117 5.61 -4.12 -2.00
C GLU A 117 4.57 -5.23 -1.79
N LEU A 118 3.56 -5.28 -2.66
CA LEU A 118 2.39 -6.13 -2.50
C LEU A 118 2.59 -7.55 -3.06
N SER A 119 3.48 -7.76 -4.03
CA SER A 119 3.81 -9.10 -4.57
C SER A 119 4.24 -10.08 -3.47
N ARG A 120 4.89 -9.59 -2.41
CA ARG A 120 5.28 -10.41 -1.26
C ARG A 120 4.10 -10.91 -0.43
N LEU A 121 2.90 -10.34 -0.59
CA LEU A 121 1.68 -10.83 0.05
C LEU A 121 1.14 -12.10 -0.61
N GLU A 122 1.56 -12.44 -1.84
CA GLU A 122 1.11 -13.66 -2.53
C GLU A 122 1.49 -14.95 -1.77
N CYS A 123 2.58 -14.90 -1.01
CA CYS A 123 3.08 -16.01 -0.19
C CYS A 123 2.39 -16.11 1.18
N GLU A 124 1.48 -15.20 1.50
CA GLU A 124 0.82 -15.15 2.80
C GLU A 124 -0.51 -15.92 2.84
N VAL A 125 -1.03 -16.12 4.06
CA VAL A 125 -2.06 -17.14 4.32
C VAL A 125 -3.44 -16.75 3.77
N VAL A 126 -4.01 -17.68 2.99
CA VAL A 126 -5.39 -17.64 2.48
C VAL A 126 -6.39 -17.55 3.62
N GLY A 127 -7.42 -16.71 3.46
CA GLY A 127 -8.54 -16.60 4.41
C GLY A 127 -8.38 -15.55 5.51
N ALA A 128 -7.30 -14.76 5.50
CA ALA A 128 -7.23 -13.56 6.33
C ALA A 128 -8.13 -12.44 5.76
N THR A 129 -8.81 -11.68 6.62
CA THR A 129 -9.50 -10.45 6.21
C THR A 129 -8.46 -9.39 5.83
N LEU A 130 -8.58 -8.75 4.67
CA LEU A 130 -7.72 -7.64 4.29
C LEU A 130 -8.34 -6.29 4.67
N ALA A 131 -7.57 -5.44 5.33
CA ALA A 131 -7.93 -4.05 5.63
C ALA A 131 -6.92 -3.09 5.02
N LEU A 132 -7.41 -2.08 4.30
CA LEU A 132 -6.60 -0.99 3.78
C LEU A 132 -6.90 0.27 4.59
N ILE A 133 -5.85 0.89 5.10
CA ILE A 133 -5.92 2.09 5.92
C ILE A 133 -5.09 3.19 5.24
N GLY A 134 -5.69 4.32 4.92
CA GLY A 134 -4.99 5.39 4.20
C GLY A 134 -5.88 6.55 3.80
N ASP A 135 -5.31 7.49 3.05
CA ASP A 135 -6.06 8.53 2.36
C ASP A 135 -6.77 7.99 1.09
N PRO A 136 -7.79 8.68 0.57
CA PRO A 136 -8.59 8.19 -0.55
C PRO A 136 -7.78 7.84 -1.82
N MET A 137 -6.74 8.62 -2.12
CA MET A 137 -5.89 8.37 -3.29
C MET A 137 -5.13 7.06 -3.10
N ARG A 138 -4.48 6.88 -1.95
CA ARG A 138 -3.75 5.64 -1.65
C ARG A 138 -4.65 4.42 -1.60
N LEU A 139 -5.85 4.54 -1.02
CA LEU A 139 -6.82 3.44 -1.00
C LEU A 139 -7.19 3.02 -2.43
N THR A 140 -7.41 3.99 -3.32
CA THR A 140 -7.69 3.73 -4.75
C THR A 140 -6.54 2.98 -5.42
N LEU A 141 -5.29 3.44 -5.22
CA LEU A 141 -4.10 2.82 -5.81
C LEU A 141 -3.86 1.41 -5.27
N TYR A 142 -3.99 1.20 -3.95
CA TYR A 142 -3.80 -0.12 -3.34
C TYR A 142 -4.88 -1.10 -3.79
N CYS A 143 -6.15 -0.68 -3.89
CA CYS A 143 -7.20 -1.52 -4.48
C CYS A 143 -6.85 -1.93 -5.92
N ALA A 144 -6.45 -0.97 -6.75
CA ALA A 144 -6.06 -1.25 -8.13
C ALA A 144 -4.88 -2.24 -8.21
N ALA A 145 -3.87 -2.10 -7.34
CA ALA A 145 -2.74 -3.01 -7.28
C ALA A 145 -3.15 -4.42 -6.80
N LEU A 146 -4.01 -4.53 -5.79
CA LEU A 146 -4.50 -5.83 -5.30
C LEU A 146 -5.29 -6.58 -6.38
N GLU A 147 -6.10 -5.88 -7.15
CA GLU A 147 -6.82 -6.45 -8.30
C GLU A 147 -5.85 -6.93 -9.38
N GLU A 148 -4.88 -6.10 -9.76
CA GLU A 148 -3.88 -6.41 -10.79
C GLU A 148 -3.01 -7.63 -10.41
N LEU A 149 -2.69 -7.77 -9.13
CA LEU A 149 -1.95 -8.90 -8.59
C LEU A 149 -2.83 -10.15 -8.34
N GLY A 150 -4.15 -10.07 -8.57
CA GLY A 150 -5.08 -11.17 -8.30
C GLY A 150 -5.24 -11.49 -6.80
N LEU A 151 -4.81 -10.58 -5.92
CA LEU A 151 -4.88 -10.75 -4.46
C LEU A 151 -6.31 -10.59 -3.94
N ALA A 152 -7.19 -9.91 -4.68
CA ALA A 152 -8.62 -9.85 -4.37
C ALA A 152 -9.28 -11.24 -4.32
N VAL A 153 -8.79 -12.21 -5.11
CA VAL A 153 -9.29 -13.61 -5.09
C VAL A 153 -8.87 -14.33 -3.81
N ARG A 154 -7.74 -13.94 -3.20
CA ARG A 154 -7.19 -14.59 -1.98
C ARG A 154 -7.78 -14.03 -0.69
N PHE A 155 -8.01 -12.72 -0.66
CA PHE A 155 -8.44 -12.01 0.54
C PHE A 155 -9.89 -11.52 0.50
N GLY A 156 -10.56 -11.60 -0.65
CA GLY A 156 -11.85 -10.96 -0.87
C GLY A 156 -11.72 -9.43 -1.02
N ALA A 157 -12.87 -8.74 -0.96
CA ALA A 157 -12.89 -7.29 -1.00
C ALA A 157 -12.27 -6.70 0.29
N PRO A 158 -11.32 -5.75 0.18
CA PRO A 158 -10.70 -5.16 1.35
C PRO A 158 -11.68 -4.28 2.12
N ILE A 159 -11.57 -4.29 3.44
CA ILE A 159 -12.22 -3.30 4.31
C ILE A 159 -11.43 -2.00 4.20
N LEU A 160 -12.07 -0.93 3.71
CA LEU A 160 -11.47 0.39 3.60
C LEU A 160 -11.68 1.18 4.89
N ILE A 161 -10.61 1.74 5.42
CA ILE A 161 -10.63 2.53 6.65
C ILE A 161 -9.90 3.84 6.37
N ALA A 162 -10.59 4.97 6.54
CA ALA A 162 -9.94 6.27 6.45
C ALA A 162 -8.91 6.43 7.58
N LEU A 163 -7.74 6.97 7.28
CA LEU A 163 -6.66 7.13 8.26
C LEU A 163 -7.11 7.92 9.49
N ASN A 164 -7.84 9.02 9.29
CA ASN A 164 -8.33 9.86 10.39
C ASN A 164 -9.25 9.08 11.34
N ASP A 165 -10.18 8.30 10.79
CA ASP A 165 -11.10 7.48 11.60
C ASP A 165 -10.34 6.45 12.44
N ALA A 166 -9.31 5.83 11.85
CA ALA A 166 -8.47 4.86 12.55
C ALA A 166 -7.69 5.51 13.71
N VAL A 167 -7.17 6.73 13.51
CA VAL A 167 -6.44 7.48 14.53
C VAL A 167 -7.37 7.89 15.66
N VAL A 168 -8.52 8.47 15.36
CA VAL A 168 -9.50 8.92 16.37
C VAL A 168 -9.96 7.73 17.21
N ALA A 169 -10.38 6.63 16.57
CA ALA A 169 -10.81 5.44 17.30
C ALA A 169 -9.71 4.85 18.18
N GLY A 170 -8.46 4.89 17.72
CA GLY A 170 -7.29 4.46 18.50
C GLY A 170 -7.04 5.35 19.72
N GLN A 171 -7.07 6.67 19.55
CA GLN A 171 -6.85 7.64 20.63
C GLN A 171 -7.97 7.58 21.68
N GLU A 172 -9.24 7.53 21.26
CA GLU A 172 -10.37 7.36 22.18
C GLU A 172 -10.22 6.12 23.05
N LYS A 173 -9.74 5.01 22.46
CA LYS A 173 -9.49 3.77 23.19
C LYS A 173 -8.39 3.94 24.23
N LEU A 174 -7.28 4.57 23.88
CA LEU A 174 -6.18 4.83 24.82
C LEU A 174 -6.65 5.72 25.97
N MET A 175 -7.42 6.76 25.67
CA MET A 175 -7.99 7.65 26.69
C MET A 175 -8.92 6.91 27.65
N ARG A 176 -9.84 6.07 27.13
CA ARG A 176 -10.74 5.26 27.98
C ARG A 176 -9.97 4.28 28.84
N ALA A 177 -8.97 3.59 28.29
CA ALA A 177 -8.14 2.65 29.04
C ALA A 177 -7.39 3.35 30.19
N HIS A 178 -6.86 4.55 29.94
CA HIS A 178 -6.18 5.34 30.96
C HIS A 178 -7.15 5.87 32.04
N ALA A 179 -8.34 6.35 31.64
CA ALA A 179 -9.35 6.81 32.58
C ALA A 179 -9.81 5.69 33.54
N HIS A 180 -9.94 4.46 33.06
CA HIS A 180 -10.25 3.31 33.91
C HIS A 180 -9.12 2.96 34.89
N GLN A 181 -7.86 3.20 34.53
CA GLN A 181 -6.71 2.99 35.44
C GLN A 181 -6.65 4.04 36.55
N LEU A 182 -7.11 5.27 36.32
CA LEU A 182 -7.14 6.34 37.32
C LEU A 182 -8.34 6.24 38.28
N ALA A 183 -9.39 5.53 37.88
CA ALA A 183 -10.60 5.31 38.67
C ALA A 183 -10.57 3.99 39.48
N ALA A 184 -9.52 3.20 39.35
CA ALA A 184 -9.28 1.94 40.08
C ALA A 184 -8.17 2.13 41.12
#